data_AF-A0A7V8FHY0-F1
#
_entry.id   AF-A0A7V8FHY0-F1
#
_cell.length_a   1.000
_cell.length_b   1.000
_cell.length_c   1.000
_cell.angle_alpha   90.00
_cell.angle_beta   90.00
_cell.angle_gamma   90.00
#
_symmetry.space_group_name_H-M   'P 1'
#
loop_
_entity.id
_entity.type
_entity.pdbx_description
1 polymer ?
#
loop_
_entity_poly.entity_id
_entity_poly.type
_entity_poly.pdbx_seq_one_letter_code
_entity_poly.pdbx_strand_id
1 'polypeptide(L)'
;MEQTTLQAIQAHAIAEYPRECCGLIVATAAGEAYVRCSNAAAKPEDQFHLPAEDYAAADDLGEVLAVVHSHPNASAAASDADRVMCEASGLPWHIVSVGQALGEDPACHDVQTIQPCGYLAPLEGRQFARGILDCYSLVRDFYARAGHSAQPVRARGLLAGQGAGALQPGAPAR
;
A
#
# COMPACT_ATOMS: atom_id res chain seq x y z
N MET A 1 -13.94 9.38 6.26
CA MET A 1 -13.37 10.25 5.24
C MET A 1 -14.23 11.49 5.13
N GLU A 2 -13.63 12.60 5.51
CA GLU A 2 -14.20 13.94 5.42
C GLU A 2 -14.32 14.38 3.95
N GLN A 3 -15.28 15.26 3.66
CA GLN A 3 -15.53 15.72 2.29
C GLN A 3 -14.31 16.44 1.69
N THR A 4 -13.57 17.19 2.50
CA THR A 4 -12.35 17.90 2.09
C THR A 4 -11.23 16.93 1.71
N THR A 5 -11.08 15.84 2.45
CA THR A 5 -10.13 14.75 2.16
C THR A 5 -10.46 14.10 0.83
N LEU A 6 -11.73 13.76 0.60
CA LEU A 6 -12.18 13.20 -0.68
C LEU A 6 -11.88 14.13 -1.86
N GLN A 7 -12.13 15.44 -1.72
CA GLN A 7 -11.82 16.42 -2.76
C GLN A 7 -10.31 16.51 -3.04
N ALA A 8 -9.47 16.46 -2.00
CA ALA A 8 -8.01 16.46 -2.16
C ALA A 8 -7.50 15.21 -2.87
N ILE A 9 -8.09 14.05 -2.55
CA ILE A 9 -7.81 12.78 -3.24
C ILE A 9 -8.21 12.87 -4.72
N GLN A 10 -9.41 13.34 -5.03
CA GLN A 10 -9.88 13.46 -6.41
C GLN A 10 -9.02 14.43 -7.21
N ALA A 11 -8.64 15.57 -6.64
CA ALA A 11 -7.72 16.50 -7.27
C ALA A 11 -6.34 15.87 -7.54
N HIS A 12 -5.85 15.02 -6.63
CA HIS A 12 -4.60 14.29 -6.85
C HIS A 12 -4.73 13.25 -7.98
N ALA A 13 -5.79 12.45 -7.98
CA ALA A 13 -6.04 11.45 -9.03
C ALA A 13 -6.12 12.09 -10.43
N ILE A 14 -6.82 13.23 -10.55
CA ILE A 14 -6.90 13.99 -11.80
C ILE A 14 -5.53 14.53 -12.23
N ALA A 15 -4.72 15.02 -11.28
CA ALA A 15 -3.41 15.59 -11.59
C ALA A 15 -2.36 14.55 -12.00
N GLU A 16 -2.48 13.30 -11.51
CA GLU A 16 -1.55 12.22 -11.88
C GLU A 16 -1.97 11.46 -13.14
N TYR A 17 -3.25 11.52 -13.53
CA TYR A 17 -3.77 10.85 -14.72
C TYR A 17 -2.91 11.12 -15.97
N PRO A 18 -2.50 10.09 -16.73
CA PRO A 18 -2.97 8.70 -16.70
C PRO A 18 -2.22 7.76 -15.75
N ARG A 19 -1.34 8.27 -14.89
CA ARG A 19 -0.67 7.47 -13.85
C ARG A 19 -1.60 7.26 -12.65
N GLU A 20 -1.43 6.15 -11.95
CA GLU A 20 -2.03 5.96 -10.64
C GLU A 20 -1.45 6.96 -9.64
N CYS A 21 -2.31 7.73 -9.00
CA CYS A 21 -1.95 8.45 -7.78
C CYS A 21 -1.88 7.47 -6.61
N CYS A 22 -1.08 7.80 -5.59
CA CYS A 22 -1.15 7.12 -4.30
C CYS A 22 -0.94 8.11 -3.15
N GLY A 23 -1.42 7.77 -1.96
CA GLY A 23 -1.31 8.62 -0.79
C GLY A 23 -1.85 7.97 0.46
N LEU A 24 -1.81 8.71 1.55
CA LEU A 24 -2.18 8.25 2.88
C LEU A 24 -3.17 9.23 3.52
N ILE A 25 -4.16 8.71 4.24
CA ILE A 25 -4.99 9.52 5.14
C ILE A 25 -4.37 9.41 6.53
N VAL A 26 -4.11 10.55 7.16
CA VAL A 26 -3.42 10.66 8.45
C VAL A 26 -4.31 11.40 9.45
N ALA A 27 -4.40 10.90 10.67
CA ALA A 27 -4.97 11.62 11.81
C ALA A 27 -3.92 12.54 12.42
N THR A 28 -4.03 13.84 12.14
CA THR A 28 -3.16 14.87 12.70
C THR A 28 -3.81 15.54 13.91
N ALA A 29 -3.06 16.38 14.63
CA ALA A 29 -3.62 17.21 15.70
C ALA A 29 -4.73 18.17 15.23
N ALA A 30 -4.78 18.49 13.93
CA ALA A 30 -5.79 19.34 13.31
C ALA A 30 -6.99 18.55 12.73
N GLY A 31 -6.95 17.22 12.79
CA GLY A 31 -7.95 16.32 12.22
C GLY A 31 -7.42 15.47 11.06
N GLU A 32 -8.35 14.90 10.29
CA GLU A 32 -8.06 14.08 9.11
C GLU A 32 -7.36 14.91 8.01
N ALA A 33 -6.23 14.42 7.51
CA ALA A 33 -5.47 15.06 6.43
C ALA A 33 -5.11 14.03 5.36
N TYR A 34 -5.19 14.43 4.09
CA TYR A 34 -4.67 13.64 2.97
C TYR A 34 -3.24 14.05 2.64
N VAL A 35 -2.31 13.10 2.69
CA VAL A 35 -0.91 13.25 2.29
C VAL A 35 -0.72 12.60 0.93
N ARG A 36 -0.38 13.42 -0.07
CA ARG A 36 -0.02 12.94 -1.41
C ARG A 36 1.34 12.25 -1.35
N CYS A 37 1.46 11.10 -1.99
CA CYS A 37 2.72 10.39 -2.12
C CYS A 37 3.06 10.19 -3.60
N SER A 38 4.34 10.00 -3.88
CA SER A 38 4.85 9.72 -5.21
C SER A 38 4.63 8.24 -5.57
N ASN A 39 4.31 7.98 -6.84
CA ASN A 39 4.26 6.61 -7.36
C ASN A 39 5.62 6.25 -7.98
N ALA A 40 6.36 5.34 -7.33
CA ALA A 40 7.68 4.87 -7.77
C ALA A 40 7.62 3.56 -8.58
N ALA A 41 6.46 3.16 -9.09
CA ALA A 41 6.33 1.97 -9.91
C ALA A 41 7.04 2.14 -11.28
N ALA A 42 7.55 1.03 -11.82
CA ALA A 42 8.18 1.04 -13.14
C ALA A 42 7.17 1.28 -14.29
N LYS A 43 5.90 0.97 -14.05
CA LYS A 43 4.75 1.24 -14.93
C LYS A 43 3.65 1.91 -14.11
N PRO A 44 3.78 3.21 -13.85
CA PRO A 44 2.89 3.93 -12.96
C PRO A 44 1.45 4.04 -13.49
N GLU A 45 1.19 3.71 -14.75
CA GLU A 45 -0.15 3.60 -15.36
C GLU A 45 -0.93 2.32 -14.99
N ASP A 46 -0.24 1.26 -14.57
CA ASP A 46 -0.80 -0.07 -14.32
C ASP A 46 -0.75 -0.50 -12.85
N GLN A 47 0.11 0.15 -12.06
CA GLN A 47 0.34 -0.17 -10.64
C GLN A 47 0.95 1.03 -9.92
N PHE A 48 0.80 1.07 -8.59
CA PHE A 48 1.56 1.97 -7.74
C PHE A 48 2.59 1.26 -6.85
N HIS A 49 3.63 2.00 -6.49
CA HIS A 49 4.57 1.61 -5.43
C HIS A 49 4.81 2.85 -4.56
N LEU A 50 4.30 2.79 -3.33
CA LEU A 50 4.47 3.83 -2.33
C LEU A 50 5.88 3.75 -1.72
N PRO A 51 6.74 4.77 -1.88
CA PRO A 51 8.07 4.78 -1.29
C PRO A 51 8.01 4.77 0.24
N ALA A 52 9.00 4.13 0.86
CA ALA A 52 9.09 4.06 2.32
C ALA A 52 9.32 5.44 2.96
N GLU A 53 10.05 6.32 2.27
CA GLU A 53 10.27 7.71 2.68
C GLU A 53 8.97 8.54 2.72
N ASP A 54 8.08 8.34 1.75
CA ASP A 54 6.80 9.05 1.70
C ASP A 54 5.85 8.53 2.78
N TYR A 55 5.88 7.22 3.04
CA TYR A 55 5.14 6.64 4.17
C TYR A 55 5.64 7.18 5.50
N ALA A 56 6.96 7.17 5.72
CA ALA A 56 7.56 7.66 6.96
C ALA A 56 7.25 9.16 7.17
N ALA A 57 7.34 9.96 6.11
CA ALA A 57 7.01 11.38 6.19
C ALA A 57 5.53 11.63 6.55
N ALA A 58 4.60 10.76 6.12
CA ALA A 58 3.20 10.84 6.50
C ALA A 58 2.97 10.38 7.95
N ASP A 59 3.63 9.31 8.38
CA ASP A 59 3.59 8.78 9.75
C ASP A 59 4.15 9.79 10.78
N ASP A 60 5.17 10.57 10.40
CA ASP A 60 5.70 11.68 11.20
C ASP A 60 4.67 12.81 11.46
N LEU A 61 3.61 12.92 10.63
CA LEU A 61 2.54 13.91 10.79
C LEU A 61 1.43 13.44 11.74
N GLY A 62 1.30 12.13 11.97
CA GLY A 62 0.25 11.54 12.79
C GLY A 62 -0.04 10.07 12.43
N GLU A 63 -1.09 9.50 13.03
CA GLU A 63 -1.44 8.10 12.81
C GLU A 63 -1.96 7.87 11.38
N VAL A 64 -1.34 6.95 10.64
CA VAL A 64 -1.80 6.55 9.30
C VAL A 64 -3.09 5.73 9.43
N LEU A 65 -4.18 6.25 8.88
CA LEU A 65 -5.52 5.68 9.00
C LEU A 65 -5.93 4.83 7.79
N ALA A 66 -5.46 5.18 6.59
CA ALA A 66 -5.85 4.49 5.36
C ALA A 66 -4.85 4.73 4.22
N VAL A 67 -4.81 3.79 3.28
CA VAL A 67 -4.11 3.92 2.00
C VAL A 67 -5.09 4.38 0.92
N VAL A 68 -4.63 5.21 0.00
CA VAL A 68 -5.42 5.70 -1.13
C VAL A 68 -4.65 5.49 -2.42
N HIS A 69 -5.32 4.99 -3.46
CA HIS A 69 -4.81 5.02 -4.83
C HIS A 69 -5.92 5.22 -5.85
N SER A 70 -5.56 5.45 -7.11
CA SER A 70 -6.50 5.60 -8.21
C SER A 70 -6.36 4.52 -9.26
N HIS A 71 -7.46 4.15 -9.91
CA HIS A 71 -7.52 3.30 -11.10
C HIS A 71 -7.77 4.15 -12.36
N PRO A 72 -6.76 4.36 -13.24
CA PRO A 72 -6.91 5.03 -14.51
C PRO A 72 -7.73 4.19 -15.49
N ASN A 73 -8.76 4.77 -16.07
CA ASN A 73 -9.63 4.16 -17.09
C ASN A 73 -10.30 2.83 -16.66
N ALA A 74 -10.42 2.61 -15.35
CA ALA A 74 -11.05 1.43 -14.78
C ALA A 74 -11.94 1.82 -13.59
N SER A 75 -12.89 0.94 -13.26
CA SER A 75 -13.77 1.14 -12.11
C SER A 75 -12.98 1.16 -10.79
N ALA A 76 -13.57 1.72 -9.75
CA ALA A 76 -13.01 1.70 -8.40
C ALA A 76 -13.02 0.32 -7.73
N ALA A 77 -13.50 -0.72 -8.42
CA ALA A 77 -13.51 -2.08 -7.89
C ALA A 77 -12.08 -2.57 -7.60
N ALA A 78 -11.84 -2.96 -6.36
CA ALA A 78 -10.58 -3.51 -5.90
C ALA A 78 -10.18 -4.73 -6.71
N SER A 79 -8.93 -4.76 -7.14
CA SER A 79 -8.25 -5.92 -7.70
C SER A 79 -7.88 -6.93 -6.59
N ASP A 80 -7.35 -8.09 -6.99
CA ASP A 80 -6.80 -9.03 -6.01
C ASP A 80 -5.54 -8.50 -5.33
N ALA A 81 -4.75 -7.67 -6.03
CA ALA A 81 -3.57 -7.04 -5.45
C ALA A 81 -3.97 -6.03 -4.36
N ASP A 82 -5.00 -5.22 -4.61
CA ASP A 82 -5.53 -4.26 -3.63
C ASP A 82 -6.03 -4.97 -2.38
N ARG A 83 -6.79 -6.06 -2.55
CA ARG A 83 -7.29 -6.85 -1.42
C ARG A 83 -6.16 -7.45 -0.61
N VAL A 84 -5.15 -8.05 -1.26
CA VAL A 84 -3.99 -8.63 -0.55
C VAL A 84 -3.17 -7.56 0.17
N MET A 85 -2.99 -6.39 -0.43
CA MET A 85 -2.24 -5.31 0.20
C MET A 85 -3.03 -4.63 1.33
N CYS A 86 -4.35 -4.59 1.24
CA CYS A 86 -5.24 -4.20 2.33
C CYS A 86 -5.07 -5.13 3.54
N GLU A 87 -5.06 -6.45 3.34
CA GLU A 87 -4.75 -7.40 4.42
C GLU A 87 -3.33 -7.19 4.98
N ALA A 88 -2.35 -6.99 4.10
CA ALA A 88 -0.94 -6.87 4.49
C ALA A 88 -0.66 -5.59 5.29
N SER A 89 -1.30 -4.47 4.95
CA SER A 89 -1.15 -3.21 5.68
C SER A 89 -1.98 -3.18 6.96
N GLY A 90 -3.04 -3.99 7.05
CA GLY A 90 -3.99 -3.94 8.17
C GLY A 90 -4.77 -2.63 8.24
N LEU A 91 -4.84 -1.89 7.12
CA LEU A 91 -5.49 -0.57 7.02
C LEU A 91 -6.64 -0.64 6.02
N PRO A 92 -7.68 0.19 6.15
CA PRO A 92 -8.62 0.47 5.06
C PRO A 92 -7.91 1.01 3.82
N TRP A 93 -8.44 0.65 2.65
CA TRP A 93 -7.97 1.17 1.35
C TRP A 93 -9.11 1.88 0.63
N HIS A 94 -8.83 3.07 0.10
CA HIS A 94 -9.73 3.85 -0.74
C HIS A 94 -9.23 3.87 -2.18
N ILE A 95 -10.07 3.42 -3.10
CA ILE A 95 -9.74 3.28 -4.51
C ILE A 95 -10.60 4.24 -5.30
N VAL A 96 -9.99 5.11 -6.10
CA VAL A 96 -10.70 6.13 -6.87
C VAL A 96 -10.63 5.83 -8.35
N SER A 97 -11.78 5.72 -9.00
CA SER A 97 -11.83 5.63 -10.46
C SER A 97 -11.59 7.00 -11.08
N VAL A 98 -10.65 7.09 -12.02
CA VAL A 98 -10.36 8.31 -12.78
C VAL A 98 -10.25 7.99 -14.27
N GLY A 99 -10.88 8.79 -15.12
CA GLY A 99 -10.89 8.58 -16.56
C GLY A 99 -11.09 9.86 -17.33
N GLN A 100 -10.82 9.80 -18.63
CA GLN A 100 -11.01 10.94 -19.54
C GLN A 100 -11.86 10.52 -20.74
N ALA A 101 -13.04 11.14 -20.89
CA ALA A 101 -13.83 11.02 -22.10
C ALA A 101 -13.21 11.84 -23.25
N LEU A 102 -13.47 11.43 -24.50
CA LEU A 102 -12.87 12.08 -25.66
C LEU A 102 -13.31 13.56 -25.76
N GLY A 103 -12.34 14.47 -25.62
CA GLY A 103 -12.57 15.92 -25.70
C GLY A 103 -12.94 16.59 -24.38
N GLU A 104 -12.89 15.86 -23.26
CA GLU A 104 -13.13 16.37 -21.91
C GLU A 104 -11.86 16.33 -21.06
N ASP A 105 -11.84 17.07 -19.96
CA ASP A 105 -10.79 16.95 -18.94
C ASP A 105 -10.98 15.67 -18.12
N PRO A 106 -9.90 15.07 -17.57
CA PRO A 106 -10.03 13.89 -16.72
C PRO A 106 -10.86 14.18 -15.48
N ALA A 107 -11.70 13.22 -15.10
CA ALA A 107 -12.60 13.33 -13.97
C ALA A 107 -12.60 12.03 -13.14
N CYS A 108 -12.84 12.18 -11.84
CA CYS A 108 -13.11 11.04 -10.97
C CYS A 108 -14.58 10.63 -11.07
N HIS A 109 -14.86 9.33 -11.00
CA HIS A 109 -16.21 8.79 -11.15
C HIS A 109 -16.73 8.18 -9.85
N ASP A 110 -16.11 7.10 -9.39
CA ASP A 110 -16.52 6.34 -8.23
C ASP A 110 -15.37 6.19 -7.23
N VAL A 111 -15.73 5.92 -5.98
CA VAL A 111 -14.79 5.54 -4.92
C VAL A 111 -15.27 4.26 -4.25
N GLN A 112 -14.38 3.28 -4.12
CA GLN A 112 -14.62 2.11 -3.29
C GLN A 112 -13.75 2.19 -2.03
N THR A 113 -14.31 1.79 -0.90
CA THR A 113 -13.54 1.52 0.31
C THR A 113 -13.58 0.03 0.59
N ILE A 114 -12.41 -0.55 0.86
CA ILE A 114 -12.29 -1.93 1.35
C ILE A 114 -11.61 -1.93 2.72
N GLN A 115 -11.89 -2.94 3.53
CA GLN A 115 -11.25 -3.18 4.82
C GLN A 115 -10.66 -4.59 4.86
N PRO A 116 -9.64 -4.83 5.71
CA PRO A 116 -9.15 -6.17 5.96
C PRO A 116 -10.31 -7.06 6.41
N CYS A 117 -10.47 -8.20 5.75
CA CYS A 117 -11.55 -9.16 5.99
C CYS A 117 -11.06 -10.61 6.00
N GLY A 118 -9.74 -10.84 5.97
CA GLY A 118 -9.13 -12.15 5.85
C GLY A 118 -9.11 -12.68 4.41
N TYR A 119 -9.05 -11.80 3.41
CA TYR A 119 -8.98 -12.18 2.01
C TYR A 119 -7.76 -13.05 1.70
N LEU A 120 -7.99 -14.17 1.01
CA LEU A 120 -6.92 -15.04 0.49
C LEU A 120 -7.05 -15.13 -1.02
N ALA A 121 -6.09 -14.57 -1.74
CA ALA A 121 -6.08 -14.61 -3.21
C ALA A 121 -6.15 -16.07 -3.72
N PRO A 122 -6.96 -16.38 -4.75
CA PRO A 122 -7.10 -17.74 -5.26
C PRO A 122 -5.75 -18.30 -5.74
N LEU A 123 -5.58 -19.63 -5.77
CA LEU A 123 -4.39 -20.26 -6.35
C LEU A 123 -4.50 -20.39 -7.87
N GLU A 124 -5.71 -20.61 -8.37
CA GLU A 124 -6.02 -20.74 -9.79
C GLU A 124 -6.72 -19.46 -10.29
N GLY A 125 -6.42 -19.04 -11.52
CA GLY A 125 -7.00 -17.81 -12.09
C GLY A 125 -6.50 -16.50 -11.45
N ARG A 126 -5.50 -16.57 -10.56
CA ARG A 126 -4.88 -15.41 -9.88
C ARG A 126 -4.28 -14.44 -10.90
N GLN A 127 -4.65 -13.16 -10.76
CA GLN A 127 -4.03 -12.08 -11.54
C GLN A 127 -2.58 -11.85 -11.10
N PHE A 128 -1.67 -11.67 -12.05
CA PHE A 128 -0.26 -11.40 -11.76
C PHE A 128 -0.07 -9.93 -11.37
N ALA A 129 0.53 -9.69 -10.20
CA ALA A 129 0.97 -8.37 -9.76
C ALA A 129 2.39 -8.48 -9.19
N ARG A 130 3.36 -7.79 -9.81
CA ARG A 130 4.78 -7.93 -9.46
C ARG A 130 5.03 -7.55 -8.00
N GLY A 131 5.65 -8.44 -7.23
CA GLY A 131 5.98 -8.21 -5.83
C GLY A 131 4.81 -8.41 -4.84
N ILE A 132 3.59 -8.65 -5.34
CA ILE A 132 2.38 -8.85 -4.53
C ILE A 132 1.78 -10.23 -4.82
N LEU A 133 1.34 -10.44 -6.07
CA LEU A 133 0.76 -11.66 -6.60
C LEU A 133 1.63 -12.22 -7.73
N ASP A 134 2.89 -12.53 -7.42
CA ASP A 134 3.84 -13.10 -8.36
C ASP A 134 4.03 -14.62 -8.18
N CYS A 135 4.92 -15.21 -8.98
CA CYS A 135 5.21 -16.64 -8.94
C CYS A 135 5.72 -17.11 -7.57
N TYR A 136 6.45 -16.27 -6.84
CA TYR A 136 6.93 -16.60 -5.51
C TYR A 136 5.78 -16.60 -4.49
N SER A 137 4.93 -15.57 -4.52
CA SER A 137 3.74 -15.50 -3.65
C SER A 137 2.81 -16.71 -3.86
N LEU A 138 2.62 -17.17 -5.11
CA LEU A 138 1.77 -18.32 -5.42
C LEU A 138 2.30 -19.59 -4.76
N VAL A 139 3.60 -19.85 -4.90
CA VAL A 139 4.25 -21.03 -4.29
C VAL A 139 4.18 -20.95 -2.76
N ARG A 140 4.48 -19.79 -2.17
CA ARG A 140 4.38 -19.55 -0.73
C ARG A 140 2.97 -19.83 -0.21
N ASP A 141 1.96 -19.30 -0.87
CA ASP A 141 0.56 -19.43 -0.45
C ASP A 141 0.05 -20.88 -0.59
N PHE A 142 0.49 -21.61 -1.62
CA PHE A 142 0.21 -23.04 -1.77
C PHE A 142 0.74 -23.85 -0.58
N TYR A 143 2.02 -23.69 -0.23
CA TYR A 143 2.62 -24.42 0.88
C TYR A 143 1.99 -24.06 2.23
N ALA A 144 1.69 -22.78 2.46
CA ALA A 144 1.01 -22.34 3.67
C ALA A 144 -0.35 -23.05 3.85
N ARG A 145 -1.15 -23.17 2.78
CA ARG A 145 -2.44 -23.89 2.81
C ARG A 145 -2.31 -25.39 2.98
N ALA A 146 -1.21 -25.97 2.51
CA ALA A 146 -0.88 -27.38 2.71
C ALA A 146 -0.38 -27.69 4.15
N GLY A 147 -0.35 -26.69 5.05
CA GLY A 147 0.12 -26.86 6.43
C GLY A 147 1.65 -26.85 6.55
N HIS A 148 2.37 -26.41 5.51
CA HIS A 148 3.80 -26.24 5.52
C HIS A 148 4.13 -24.76 5.71
N SER A 149 4.73 -24.41 6.86
CA SER A 149 5.26 -23.07 7.06
C SER A 149 6.43 -22.83 6.11
N ALA A 150 6.23 -22.00 5.08
CA ALA A 150 7.33 -21.49 4.28
C ALA A 150 8.31 -20.77 5.22
N GLN A 151 9.60 -21.11 5.18
CA GLN A 151 10.60 -20.34 5.91
C GLN A 151 10.54 -18.89 5.43
N PRO A 152 10.59 -17.88 6.33
CA PRO A 152 10.72 -16.50 5.89
C PRO A 152 11.98 -16.40 5.03
N VAL A 153 11.84 -15.89 3.81
CA VAL A 153 13.01 -15.56 2.98
C VAL A 153 13.75 -14.50 3.77
N ARG A 154 14.93 -14.85 4.29
CA ARG A 154 15.82 -13.85 4.88
C ARG A 154 16.05 -12.80 3.80
N ALA A 155 15.51 -11.60 4.00
CA ALA A 155 15.89 -10.44 3.21
C ALA A 155 17.41 -10.36 3.30
N ARG A 156 18.10 -10.69 2.21
CA ARG A 156 19.55 -10.59 2.16
C ARG A 156 19.88 -9.10 2.05
N GLY A 157 20.01 -8.45 3.19
CA GLY A 157 20.53 -7.09 3.32
C GLY A 157 19.49 -6.00 3.49
N LEU A 158 18.85 -5.92 4.66
CA LEU A 158 18.56 -4.65 5.33
C LEU A 158 18.33 -4.95 6.82
N LEU A 159 18.87 -4.09 7.70
CA LEU A 159 18.96 -4.22 9.17
C LEU A 159 20.22 -4.93 9.70
N ALA A 160 21.37 -4.26 9.57
CA ALA A 160 22.39 -4.28 10.61
C ALA A 160 22.53 -2.85 11.14
N GLY A 161 21.71 -2.54 12.13
CA GLY A 161 21.63 -1.21 12.73
C GLY A 161 20.96 -1.26 14.08
N GLN A 162 21.39 -2.15 14.97
CA GLN A 162 21.19 -1.98 16.40
C GLN A 162 22.45 -2.43 17.14
N GLY A 163 23.06 -1.47 17.83
CA GLY A 163 24.23 -1.69 18.66
C GLY A 163 23.91 -2.56 19.86
N ALA A 164 24.76 -3.55 20.11
CA ALA A 164 24.86 -4.22 21.39
C ALA A 164 26.16 -3.76 22.06
N GLY A 165 26.09 -2.60 22.74
CA GLY A 165 27.09 -2.22 23.75
C GLY A 165 26.83 -3.03 25.01
N ALA A 166 27.41 -4.22 25.11
CA ALA A 166 27.45 -4.98 26.36
C ALA A 166 28.72 -4.59 27.12
N LEU A 167 28.61 -3.62 28.04
CA LEU A 167 29.59 -3.44 29.11
C LEU A 167 29.44 -4.61 30.09
N GLN A 168 30.47 -5.44 30.22
CA GLN A 168 30.54 -6.45 31.28
C GLN A 168 30.92 -5.76 32.61
N PRO A 169 30.24 -6.05 33.73
CA PRO A 169 30.80 -5.80 35.04
C PRO A 169 31.72 -6.96 35.45
N GLY A 170 32.94 -6.62 35.85
CA GLY A 170 33.99 -7.55 36.24
C GLY A 170 33.65 -8.45 37.43
N ALA A 171 34.17 -9.66 37.39
CA ALA A 171 34.19 -10.58 38.52
C ALA A 171 35.23 -10.12 39.57
N PRO A 172 34.94 -10.23 40.88
CA PRO A 172 35.94 -9.96 41.91
C PRO A 172 36.88 -11.17 42.07
N ALA A 173 38.16 -10.86 42.22
CA ALA A 173 39.21 -11.81 42.57
C ALA A 173 39.02 -12.36 43.99
N ARG A 174 38.98 -13.68 44.13
CA ARG A 174 39.54 -14.47 45.24
C ARG A 174 39.86 -15.88 44.78
#